data_AF-A0A0K6IPB0-F1
#
_entry.id   AF-A0A0K6IPB0-F1
#
_cell.length_a   1.000
_cell.length_b   1.000
_cell.length_c   1.000
_cell.angle_alpha   90.00
_cell.angle_beta   90.00
_cell.angle_gamma   90.00
#
_symmetry.space_group_name_H-M   'P 1'
#
loop_
_entity.id
_entity.type
_entity.pdbx_description
1 polymer ?
#
loop_
_entity_poly.entity_id
_entity_poly.type
_entity_poly.pdbx_seq_one_letter_code
_entity_poly.pdbx_strand_id
1 'polypeptide(L)' 'MKLIQGGLLFAFGVLMIFVANNLVIDSIQREIIALIGLVIAALGVIWSLIGYLSMSVLRIYHMLNKKD' A
#
# COMPACT_ATOMS: atom_id res chain seq x y z
N MET A 1 11.90 -6.07 3.52
CA MET A 1 11.63 -5.51 2.18
C MET A 1 10.15 -5.36 1.85
N LYS A 2 9.28 -6.34 2.14
CA LYS A 2 7.84 -6.30 1.77
C LYS A 2 7.08 -5.05 2.24
N LEU A 3 7.41 -4.51 3.42
CA LEU A 3 6.83 -3.26 3.94
C LEU A 3 7.15 -2.05 3.03
N ILE A 4 8.42 -1.88 2.65
CA ILE A 4 8.85 -0.77 1.78
C ILE A 4 8.25 -0.92 0.38
N GLN A 5 8.19 -2.15 -0.15
CA GLN A 5 7.55 -2.43 -1.45
C GLN A 5 6.05 -2.11 -1.43
N GLY A 6 5.34 -2.50 -0.37
CA GLY A 6 3.93 -2.15 -0.19
C GLY A 6 3.71 -0.64 -0.04
N GLY A 7 4.59 0.04 0.72
CA GLY A 7 4.57 1.50 0.86
C GLY A 7 4.80 2.24 -0.46
N LEU A 8 5.74 1.78 -1.29
CA LEU A 8 5.98 2.31 -2.63
C LEU A 8 4.77 2.10 -3.55
N LEU A 9 4.17 0.91 -3.53
CA LEU A 9 2.98 0.61 -4.33
C LEU A 9 1.78 1.48 -3.91
N PHE A 10 1.62 1.70 -2.60
CA PHE A 10 0.62 2.63 -2.06
C PHE A 10 0.87 4.06 -2.55
N ALA A 11 2.09 4.57 -2.38
CA ALA A 11 2.45 5.91 -2.82
C ALA A 11 2.23 6.10 -4.32
N PHE A 12 2.53 5.08 -5.13
CA PHE A 12 2.26 5.10 -6.56
C PHE A 12 0.76 5.18 -6.87
N GLY A 13 -0.08 4.39 -6.20
CA GLY A 13 -1.54 4.48 -6.35
C GLY A 13 -2.09 5.86 -5.98
N VAL A 14 -1.59 6.45 -4.89
CA VAL A 14 -1.96 7.82 -4.47
C VAL A 14 -1.52 8.86 -5.51
N LEU A 15 -0.32 8.72 -6.08
CA LEU A 15 0.16 9.60 -7.15
C LEU A 15 -0.73 9.50 -8.39
N MET A 16 -1.18 8.31 -8.77
CA MET A 16 -2.12 8.15 -9.88
C MET A 16 -3.44 8.89 -9.63
N ILE A 17 -4.00 8.79 -8.41
CA ILE A 17 -5.21 9.53 -8.03
C ILE A 17 -4.96 11.03 -8.08
N PHE A 18 -3.81 11.49 -7.59
CA PHE A 18 -3.43 12.90 -7.63
C PHE A 18 -3.33 13.43 -9.07
N VAL A 19 -2.64 12.70 -9.95
CA VAL A 19 -2.51 13.06 -11.38
C VAL A 19 -3.87 13.07 -12.05
N ALA A 20 -4.70 12.04 -11.83
CA ALA A 20 -6.05 11.98 -12.37
C ALA A 20 -6.85 13.21 -11.98
N ASN A 21 -6.79 13.63 -10.71
CA ASN A 21 -7.60 14.74 -10.22
C ASN A 21 -7.11 16.13 -10.59
N ASN A 22 -5.81 16.32 -10.81
CA ASN A 22 -5.24 17.66 -11.00
C ASN A 22 -4.77 17.92 -12.44
N LEU A 23 -4.49 16.88 -13.22
CA LEU A 23 -3.85 16.99 -14.53
C LEU A 23 -4.69 16.42 -15.68
N VAL A 24 -5.75 15.65 -15.36
CA VAL A 24 -6.65 15.10 -16.38
C VAL A 24 -7.92 15.93 -16.43
N ILE A 25 -8.33 16.29 -17.65
CA ILE A 25 -9.57 17.01 -17.93
C ILE A 25 -10.77 16.22 -17.40
N ASP A 26 -11.75 16.93 -16.82
CA ASP A 26 -12.97 16.32 -16.30
C ASP A 26 -13.68 15.50 -17.38
N SER A 27 -13.61 14.17 -17.20
CA SER A 27 -14.11 13.17 -18.14
C SER A 27 -14.20 11.82 -17.44
N ILE A 28 -14.95 10.88 -18.02
CA ILE A 28 -15.00 9.48 -17.59
C ILE A 28 -13.61 8.84 -17.49
N GLN A 29 -12.66 9.25 -18.34
CA GLN A 29 -11.29 8.74 -18.30
C GLN A 29 -10.59 9.08 -16.98
N ARG A 30 -10.78 10.31 -16.45
CA ARG A 30 -10.24 10.72 -15.16
C ARG A 30 -10.75 9.81 -14.04
N GLU A 31 -12.05 9.54 -14.01
CA GLU A 31 -12.65 8.67 -12.98
C GLU A 31 -12.08 7.26 -13.04
N ILE A 32 -11.93 6.68 -14.24
CA ILE A 32 -11.35 5.35 -14.41
C ILE A 32 -9.90 5.30 -13.93
N ILE A 33 -9.08 6.32 -14.25
CA ILE A 33 -7.68 6.38 -13.81
C ILE A 33 -7.61 6.52 -12.28
N ALA A 34 -8.46 7.35 -11.68
CA ALA A 34 -8.53 7.48 -10.23
C ALA A 34 -8.95 6.16 -9.55
N LEU A 35 -9.89 5.42 -10.16
CA LEU A 35 -10.36 4.14 -9.65
C LEU A 35 -9.28 3.05 -9.74
N ILE A 36 -8.50 3.03 -10.81
CA ILE A 36 -7.30 2.18 -10.94
C ILE A 36 -6.27 2.55 -9.85
N GLY A 37 -6.00 3.84 -9.67
CA GLY A 37 -5.10 4.33 -8.63
C GLY A 37 -5.56 3.90 -7.23
N LEU A 38 -6.87 3.92 -6.97
CA LEU A 38 -7.47 3.46 -5.71
C LEU A 38 -7.23 1.97 -5.47
N VAL A 39 -7.44 1.13 -6.48
CA VAL A 39 -7.17 -0.32 -6.38
C VAL A 39 -5.69 -0.57 -6.09
N ILE A 40 -4.80 0.11 -6.80
CA ILE A 40 -3.35 -0.01 -6.59
C ILE A 40 -2.95 0.44 -5.19
N ALA A 41 -3.50 1.55 -4.71
CA ALA A 41 -3.26 2.04 -3.35
C ALA A 41 -3.72 1.02 -2.30
N ALA A 42 -4.91 0.45 -2.45
CA ALA A 42 -5.43 -0.57 -1.55
C ALA A 42 -4.54 -1.83 -1.51
N LEU A 43 -4.06 -2.29 -2.67
CA LEU A 43 -3.13 -3.42 -2.75
C LEU A 43 -1.80 -3.09 -2.04
N GLY A 44 -1.28 -1.87 -2.19
CA GLY A 44 -0.08 -1.42 -1.49
C GLY A 44 -0.22 -1.46 0.03
N VAL A 45 -1.37 -1.01 0.56
CA VAL A 45 -1.68 -1.08 2.00
C VAL A 45 -1.71 -2.53 2.48
N ILE A 46 -2.42 -3.42 1.78
CA ILE A 46 -2.49 -4.85 2.13
C ILE A 46 -1.09 -5.46 2.14
N TRP A 47 -0.27 -5.18 1.13
CA TRP A 47 1.10 -5.70 1.04
C TRP A 47 2.01 -5.17 2.16
N SER A 48 1.85 -3.90 2.51
CA SER A 48 2.57 -3.26 3.61
C SER A 48 2.16 -3.86 4.97
N LEU A 49 0.86 -4.07 5.18
CA LEU A 49 0.32 -4.72 6.38
C LEU A 49 0.86 -6.14 6.54
N ILE A 50 0.90 -6.94 5.47
CA ILE A 50 1.50 -8.28 5.50
C ILE A 50 2.98 -8.18 5.86
N GLY A 51 3.70 -7.21 5.29
CA GLY A 51 5.10 -6.95 5.63
C GLY A 51 5.30 -6.61 7.12
N TYR A 52 4.43 -5.78 7.68
CA TYR A 52 4.46 -5.40 9.09
C TYR A 52 4.08 -6.55 10.03
N LEU A 53 3.04 -7.31 9.68
CA LEU A 53 2.60 -8.49 10.43
C LEU A 53 3.71 -9.54 10.48
N SER A 54 4.42 -9.77 9.38
CA SER A 54 5.55 -10.70 9.35
C SER A 54 6.63 -10.34 10.38
N MET A 55 6.96 -9.06 10.54
CA MET A 55 7.92 -8.61 11.55
C MET A 55 7.35 -8.67 12.98
N SER A 56 6.07 -8.33 13.16
CA SER A 56 5.41 -8.33 14.46
C SER A 56 5.25 -9.76 15.01
N VAL A 57 4.86 -10.72 14.17
CA VAL A 57 4.74 -12.14 14.56
C VAL A 57 6.09 -12.72 14.96
N LEU A 58 7.16 -12.43 14.19
CA LEU A 58 8.52 -12.84 14.54
C LEU A 58 8.98 -12.26 15.90
N ARG A 59 8.61 -11.00 16.19
CA ARG A 59 8.95 -10.34 17.46
C ARG A 59 8.22 -10.97 18.65
N ILE A 60 6.94 -11.26 18.50
CA ILE A 60 6.13 -11.93 19.53
C ILE A 60 6.64 -13.35 19.77
N TYR A 61 6.95 -14.10 18.70
CA TYR A 61 7.52 -15.44 18.81
C TYR A 61 8.86 -15.44 19.54
N HIS A 62 9.76 -14.49 19.22
CA HIS A 62 11.05 -14.37 19.89
C HIS A 62 10.90 -13.98 21.38
N MET A 63 9.94 -13.12 21.73
CA MET A 63 9.67 -12.77 23.12
C MET A 63 9.08 -13.94 23.92
N LEU A 64 8.22 -14.77 23.31
CA LEU A 64 7.64 -15.95 23.95
C LEU A 64 8.64 -17.11 24.08
N ASN A 65 9.55 -17.26 23.10
CA ASN A 65 10.57 -18.30 23.12
C ASN A 65 11.80 -17.93 23.96
N LYS A 66 11.88 -16.67 24.40
CA LYS A 66 12.78 -16.24 25.48
C LYS A 66 12.10 -16.48 26.83
N LYS A 67 11.80 -17.74 27.13
CA LYS A 67 11.71 -18.22 28.51
C LYS A 67 13.10 -18.72 28.89
N ASP A 68 13.56 -18.26 30.05
CA ASP A 68 14.90 -18.44 30.63
C ASP A 68 15.58 -19.78 30.31
#